data_AF-A0A8I1LB84-F1
#
_entry.id   AF-A0A8I1LB84-F1
#
_cell.length_a   1.000
_cell.length_b   1.000
_cell.length_c   1.000
_cell.angle_alpha   90.00
_cell.angle_beta   90.00
_cell.angle_gamma   90.00
#
_symmetry.space_group_name_H-M   'P 1'
#
loop_
_entity.id
_entity.type
_entity.pdbx_description
1 polymer ?
#
loop_
_entity_poly.entity_id
_entity_poly.type
_entity_poly.pdbx_seq_one_letter_code
_entity_poly.pdbx_strand_id
1 'polypeptide(L)'
;MEDLTAMRLERRQDTLEIDGITIECAIDVCLEPHSEYIVNLEFAVRQGTAPTAMRLRTYSAEFVLFDNEIENSIRLTDGVSNCSSFRLRTGQKDGKLSVFNEYLHSYWEGVEPAYEYMTDDAGIVITKREGDTIHFACNNRSPREQLAFEDVTGMLTVTKVGSAEDHFIAPAEGGSPIQQYCFIDSGDEVPEEKELVDIATSLSGTASPTSEAVTTLIDRLEGLNYTIISSADNAVTIEVDISDEDTTEFAMVDEARLWNLNLVKVRTRSLLNRSTNRAES
;
A
#
# COMPACT_ATOMS: atom_id res chain seq x y z
N MET A 1 28.20 -25.71 -9.38
CA MET A 1 26.87 -25.21 -9.75
C MET A 1 25.92 -26.29 -9.29
N GLU A 2 25.58 -26.27 -8.01
CA GLU A 2 24.48 -27.10 -7.53
C GLU A 2 23.24 -26.71 -8.34
N ASP A 3 22.55 -27.73 -8.81
CA ASP A 3 21.52 -27.62 -9.83
C ASP A 3 20.39 -26.72 -9.29
N LEU A 4 20.08 -25.62 -9.99
CA LEU A 4 18.93 -24.74 -9.70
C LEU A 4 17.63 -25.53 -9.52
N THR A 5 17.55 -26.74 -10.10
CA THR A 5 16.44 -27.69 -9.93
C THR A 5 16.37 -28.31 -8.53
N ALA A 6 17.51 -28.49 -7.85
CA ALA A 6 17.57 -28.98 -6.47
C ALA A 6 17.09 -27.90 -5.48
N MET A 7 17.45 -26.62 -5.70
CA MET A 7 16.93 -25.48 -4.92
C MET A 7 15.39 -25.41 -4.95
N ARG A 8 14.77 -25.66 -6.11
CA ARG A 8 13.30 -25.62 -6.30
C ARG A 8 12.54 -26.70 -5.51
N LEU A 9 13.19 -27.83 -5.21
CA LEU A 9 12.55 -28.93 -4.48
C LEU A 9 12.72 -28.78 -2.96
N GLU A 10 13.85 -28.23 -2.50
CA GLU A 10 14.15 -28.10 -1.07
C GLU A 10 13.46 -26.88 -0.42
N ARG A 11 13.26 -25.77 -1.14
CA ARG A 11 12.55 -24.59 -0.58
C ARG A 11 11.05 -24.80 -0.34
N ARG A 12 10.48 -25.89 -0.86
CA ARG A 12 9.10 -26.31 -0.55
C ARG A 12 8.90 -26.81 0.88
N GLN A 13 9.98 -26.97 1.68
CA GLN A 13 9.91 -27.65 2.97
C GLN A 13 10.38 -26.87 4.21
N ASP A 14 10.80 -25.60 4.08
CA ASP A 14 10.86 -24.55 5.14
C ASP A 14 12.06 -23.61 4.89
N THR A 15 13.28 -24.14 5.08
CA THR A 15 14.52 -23.35 5.18
C THR A 15 15.61 -23.96 4.30
N LEU A 16 16.39 -23.12 3.63
CA LEU A 16 17.54 -23.51 2.81
C LEU A 16 18.81 -22.84 3.35
N GLU A 17 19.89 -23.59 3.51
CA GLU A 17 21.19 -23.04 3.90
C GLU A 17 22.17 -23.14 2.73
N ILE A 18 22.69 -22.00 2.26
CA ILE A 18 23.71 -21.92 1.21
C ILE A 18 24.80 -20.98 1.69
N ASP A 19 26.06 -21.42 1.65
CA ASP A 19 27.24 -20.60 1.99
C ASP A 19 27.15 -19.86 3.35
N GLY A 20 26.46 -20.48 4.33
CA GLY A 20 26.23 -19.89 5.66
C GLY A 20 25.14 -18.82 5.71
N ILE A 21 24.39 -18.62 4.62
CA ILE A 21 23.20 -17.79 4.54
C ILE A 21 21.98 -18.71 4.70
N THR A 22 21.14 -18.39 5.69
CA THR A 22 19.84 -19.04 5.89
C THR A 22 18.78 -18.30 5.09
N ILE A 23 18.13 -19.01 4.18
CA ILE A 23 17.09 -18.50 3.28
C ILE A 23 15.77 -19.16 3.67
N GLU A 24 14.83 -18.34 4.14
CA GLU A 24 13.50 -18.77 4.57
C GLU A 24 12.48 -18.57 3.45
N CYS A 25 11.43 -19.38 3.43
CA CYS A 25 10.27 -19.14 2.56
C CYS A 25 9.34 -18.02 3.09
N ALA A 26 9.33 -17.81 4.40
CA ALA A 26 8.53 -16.80 5.08
C ALA A 26 9.20 -16.37 6.41
N ILE A 27 8.87 -15.17 6.88
CA ILE A 27 9.13 -14.74 8.25
C ILE A 27 7.93 -15.17 9.08
N ASP A 28 8.16 -16.08 10.03
CA ASP A 28 7.14 -16.53 10.95
C ASP A 28 7.29 -15.87 12.33
N VAL A 29 6.17 -15.38 12.86
CA VAL A 29 6.06 -14.79 14.21
C VAL A 29 4.97 -15.53 14.99
N CYS A 30 5.35 -16.12 16.12
CA CYS A 30 4.42 -16.71 17.06
C CYS A 30 3.73 -15.62 17.89
N LEU A 31 2.42 -15.75 18.05
CA LEU A 31 1.59 -14.76 18.72
C LEU A 31 0.90 -15.43 19.91
N GLU A 32 0.98 -14.79 21.07
CA GLU A 32 0.33 -15.28 22.28
C GLU A 32 -1.19 -15.26 22.14
N PRO A 33 -1.93 -16.17 22.77
CA PRO A 33 -3.39 -16.17 22.76
C PRO A 33 -3.93 -14.94 23.51
N HIS A 34 -5.19 -14.58 23.24
CA HIS A 34 -5.89 -13.47 23.89
C HIS A 34 -5.11 -12.15 23.93
N SER A 35 -4.34 -11.90 22.89
CA SER A 35 -3.42 -10.78 22.81
C SER A 35 -3.72 -9.95 21.57
N GLU A 36 -3.22 -8.73 21.62
CA GLU A 36 -3.33 -7.79 20.55
C GLU A 36 -1.95 -7.25 20.20
N TYR A 37 -1.72 -7.05 18.92
CA TYR A 37 -0.46 -6.62 18.35
C TYR A 37 -0.68 -5.49 17.35
N ILE A 38 0.32 -4.63 17.23
CA ILE A 38 0.47 -3.72 16.09
C ILE A 38 1.57 -4.29 15.20
N VAL A 39 1.22 -4.55 13.95
CA VAL A 39 2.12 -5.06 12.92
C VAL A 39 2.42 -3.92 11.95
N ASN A 40 3.67 -3.49 11.88
CA ASN A 40 4.14 -2.52 10.90
C ASN A 40 5.03 -3.24 9.89
N LEU A 41 4.74 -3.07 8.60
CA LEU A 41 5.57 -3.59 7.52
C LEU A 41 5.93 -2.45 6.57
N GLU A 42 7.23 -2.29 6.33
CA GLU A 42 7.79 -1.38 5.33
C GLU A 42 8.74 -2.17 4.43
N PHE A 43 8.69 -1.93 3.12
CA PHE A 43 9.65 -2.49 2.17
C PHE A 43 9.88 -1.58 0.97
N ALA A 44 11.09 -1.65 0.43
CA ALA A 44 11.51 -0.96 -0.77
C ALA A 44 11.95 -1.99 -1.81
N VAL A 45 11.60 -1.72 -3.06
CA VAL A 45 11.97 -2.55 -4.21
C VAL A 45 12.91 -1.75 -5.10
N ARG A 46 14.00 -2.38 -5.52
CA ARG A 46 15.03 -1.75 -6.35
C ARG A 46 14.49 -1.44 -7.74
N GLN A 47 14.81 -0.26 -8.28
CA GLN A 47 14.44 0.07 -9.66
C GLN A 47 14.98 -0.97 -10.65
N GLY A 48 14.14 -1.42 -11.58
CA GLY A 48 14.53 -2.38 -12.61
C GLY A 48 14.28 -3.85 -12.23
N THR A 49 13.57 -4.11 -11.14
CA THR A 49 13.15 -5.45 -10.73
C THR A 49 11.71 -5.73 -11.16
N ALA A 50 11.31 -6.99 -11.20
CA ALA A 50 9.93 -7.35 -11.56
C ALA A 50 8.92 -6.92 -10.47
N PRO A 51 7.67 -6.62 -10.86
CA PRO A 51 6.58 -6.33 -9.93
C PRO A 51 6.49 -7.34 -8.78
N THR A 52 6.44 -6.83 -7.55
CA THR A 52 6.52 -7.62 -6.32
C THR A 52 5.56 -7.07 -5.28
N ALA A 53 5.11 -7.95 -4.39
CA ALA A 53 4.32 -7.62 -3.22
C ALA A 53 4.87 -8.36 -1.98
N MET A 54 4.51 -7.88 -0.81
CA MET A 54 4.66 -8.61 0.44
C MET A 54 3.28 -9.11 0.88
N ARG A 55 3.18 -10.40 1.19
CA ARG A 55 1.95 -11.00 1.71
C ARG A 55 2.11 -11.29 3.19
N LEU A 56 1.16 -10.82 3.99
CA LEU A 56 1.00 -11.19 5.38
C LEU A 56 -0.18 -12.14 5.50
N ARG A 57 -0.01 -13.27 6.17
CA ARG A 57 -1.07 -14.25 6.42
C ARG A 57 -1.10 -14.67 7.87
N THR A 58 -2.28 -14.83 8.43
CA THR A 58 -2.45 -15.23 9.82
C THR A 58 -3.15 -16.58 9.96
N TYR A 59 -2.83 -17.28 11.04
CA TYR A 59 -3.47 -18.52 11.47
C TYR A 59 -3.86 -18.40 12.94
N SER A 60 -5.11 -18.71 13.28
CA SER A 60 -5.67 -18.50 14.64
C SER A 60 -5.51 -17.06 15.16
N ALA A 61 -5.41 -16.12 14.24
CA ALA A 61 -5.28 -14.69 14.46
C ALA A 61 -5.91 -13.94 13.28
N GLU A 62 -6.33 -12.70 13.52
CA GLU A 62 -7.08 -11.90 12.55
C GLU A 62 -6.50 -10.48 12.54
N PHE A 63 -6.29 -9.95 11.35
CA PHE A 63 -6.11 -8.52 11.17
C PHE A 63 -7.45 -7.83 11.38
N VAL A 64 -7.44 -6.76 12.15
CA VAL A 64 -8.61 -5.92 12.36
C VAL A 64 -8.42 -4.70 11.49
N LEU A 65 -9.24 -4.61 10.46
CA LEU A 65 -9.29 -3.47 9.56
C LEU A 65 -10.01 -2.30 10.24
N PHE A 66 -9.94 -1.14 9.60
CA PHE A 66 -10.41 0.14 10.15
C PHE A 66 -11.93 0.18 10.40
N ASP A 67 -12.71 -0.56 9.63
CA ASP A 67 -14.16 -0.76 9.73
C ASP A 67 -14.55 -1.86 10.75
N ASN A 68 -13.57 -2.45 11.41
CA ASN A 68 -13.67 -3.67 12.23
C ASN A 68 -13.99 -4.93 11.43
N GLU A 69 -13.88 -4.92 10.10
CA GLU A 69 -13.78 -6.16 9.36
C GLU A 69 -12.50 -6.90 9.75
N ILE A 70 -12.56 -8.22 9.57
CA ILE A 70 -11.49 -9.11 9.93
C ILE A 70 -10.97 -9.79 8.68
N GLU A 71 -9.66 -9.74 8.53
CA GLU A 71 -8.97 -10.41 7.44
C GLU A 71 -7.91 -11.35 7.99
N ASN A 72 -7.62 -12.41 7.25
CA ASN A 72 -6.52 -13.31 7.59
C ASN A 72 -5.35 -13.22 6.60
N SER A 73 -5.46 -12.32 5.62
CA SER A 73 -4.48 -12.18 4.55
C SER A 73 -4.47 -10.75 4.02
N ILE A 74 -3.30 -10.11 4.04
CA ILE A 74 -3.09 -8.75 3.54
C ILE A 74 -1.96 -8.75 2.52
N ARG A 75 -2.16 -8.10 1.37
CA ARG A 75 -1.13 -7.90 0.34
C ARG A 75 -0.70 -6.44 0.34
N LEU A 76 0.60 -6.20 0.43
CA LEU A 76 1.21 -4.90 0.20
C LEU A 76 1.96 -4.90 -1.13
N THR A 77 1.58 -4.06 -2.07
CA THR A 77 2.12 -4.07 -3.44
C THR A 77 3.14 -2.93 -3.59
N ASP A 78 4.30 -3.23 -4.20
CA ASP A 78 5.29 -2.22 -4.52
C ASP A 78 4.70 -1.10 -5.41
N GLY A 79 5.04 0.15 -5.09
CA GLY A 79 4.49 1.35 -5.74
C GLY A 79 3.09 1.74 -5.27
N VAL A 80 2.43 0.93 -4.44
CA VAL A 80 1.05 1.16 -3.96
C VAL A 80 1.02 1.30 -2.44
N SER A 81 1.55 0.31 -1.72
CA SER A 81 1.41 0.19 -0.27
C SER A 81 2.69 -0.35 0.37
N ASN A 82 3.82 0.22 -0.01
CA ASN A 82 5.15 -0.14 0.50
C ASN A 82 5.29 -0.05 2.03
N CYS A 83 4.43 0.72 2.70
CA CYS A 83 4.40 0.85 4.15
C CYS A 83 2.96 0.78 4.67
N SER A 84 2.72 -0.04 5.70
CA SER A 84 1.40 -0.11 6.35
C SER A 84 1.48 -0.61 7.79
N SER A 85 0.46 -0.26 8.56
CA SER A 85 0.28 -0.65 9.96
C SER A 85 -1.06 -1.34 10.15
N PHE A 86 -1.05 -2.47 10.86
CA PHE A 86 -2.24 -3.29 11.09
C PHE A 86 -2.40 -3.63 12.56
N ARG A 87 -3.63 -3.55 13.03
CA ARG A 87 -4.00 -4.16 14.30
C ARG A 87 -4.21 -5.65 14.06
N LEU A 88 -3.64 -6.49 14.91
CA LEU A 88 -3.77 -7.94 14.85
C LEU A 88 -4.26 -8.46 16.20
N ARG A 89 -5.23 -9.36 16.19
CA ARG A 89 -5.79 -9.99 17.39
C ARG A 89 -5.68 -11.50 17.32
N THR A 90 -5.36 -12.13 18.45
CA THR A 90 -5.36 -13.59 18.58
C THR A 90 -6.57 -14.09 19.36
N GLY A 91 -7.01 -15.30 19.01
CA GLY A 91 -8.11 -15.99 19.68
C GLY A 91 -7.66 -16.74 20.95
N GLN A 92 -8.36 -17.83 21.27
CA GLN A 92 -8.05 -18.70 22.42
C GLN A 92 -6.78 -19.56 22.25
N LYS A 93 -6.26 -19.66 21.02
CA LYS A 93 -5.09 -20.46 20.68
C LYS A 93 -3.95 -19.54 20.28
N ASP A 94 -2.74 -20.07 20.38
CA ASP A 94 -1.55 -19.41 19.85
C ASP A 94 -1.78 -19.07 18.37
N GLY A 95 -1.53 -17.82 18.05
CA GLY A 95 -1.61 -17.32 16.68
C GLY A 95 -0.28 -17.47 15.97
N LYS A 96 -0.33 -17.41 14.64
CA LYS A 96 0.87 -17.31 13.79
C LYS A 96 0.64 -16.21 12.76
N LEU A 97 1.63 -15.34 12.60
CA LEU A 97 1.77 -14.41 11.48
C LEU A 97 2.90 -14.92 10.59
N SER A 98 2.62 -15.09 9.30
CA SER A 98 3.60 -15.45 8.27
C SER A 98 3.68 -14.31 7.26
N VAL A 99 4.89 -13.80 7.01
CA VAL A 99 5.15 -12.75 6.02
C VAL A 99 6.05 -13.30 4.93
N PHE A 100 5.62 -13.26 3.68
CA PHE A 100 6.37 -13.80 2.55
C PHE A 100 6.41 -12.84 1.37
N ASN A 101 7.44 -13.00 0.55
CA ASN A 101 7.63 -12.28 -0.68
C ASN A 101 6.75 -12.90 -1.77
N GLU A 102 5.97 -12.09 -2.46
CA GLU A 102 5.00 -12.53 -3.46
C GLU A 102 5.33 -11.89 -4.82
N TYR A 103 5.56 -12.73 -5.82
CA TYR A 103 5.78 -12.26 -7.17
C TYR A 103 4.46 -12.01 -7.89
N LEU A 104 4.33 -10.83 -8.50
CA LEU A 104 3.16 -10.44 -9.26
C LEU A 104 3.31 -10.83 -10.73
N HIS A 105 2.19 -10.87 -11.45
CA HIS A 105 2.20 -11.07 -12.88
C HIS A 105 2.98 -9.92 -13.56
N SER A 106 3.77 -10.24 -14.59
CA SER A 106 4.56 -9.25 -15.33
C SER A 106 4.64 -9.61 -16.80
N TYR A 107 4.54 -8.59 -17.66
CA TYR A 107 4.76 -8.70 -19.10
C TYR A 107 6.23 -8.48 -19.50
N TRP A 108 7.15 -8.42 -18.53
CA TRP A 108 8.58 -8.21 -18.79
C TRP A 108 9.22 -9.41 -19.50
N GLU A 109 9.96 -9.14 -20.57
CA GLU A 109 10.66 -10.17 -21.35
C GLU A 109 11.65 -10.93 -20.45
N GLY A 110 11.51 -12.26 -20.39
CA GLY A 110 12.31 -13.14 -19.54
C GLY A 110 11.72 -13.44 -18.15
N VAL A 111 10.62 -12.79 -17.76
CA VAL A 111 9.83 -13.20 -16.58
C VAL A 111 8.77 -14.19 -17.04
N GLU A 112 8.77 -15.41 -16.50
CA GLU A 112 7.77 -16.41 -16.88
C GLU A 112 6.35 -15.93 -16.54
N PRO A 113 5.38 -15.98 -17.48
CA PRO A 113 4.00 -15.56 -17.27
C PRO A 113 3.25 -16.65 -16.48
N ALA A 114 3.61 -16.85 -15.21
CA ALA A 114 2.88 -17.77 -14.34
C ALA A 114 1.98 -16.98 -13.37
N TYR A 115 0.81 -17.57 -13.12
CA TYR A 115 -0.23 -17.20 -12.16
C TYR A 115 0.29 -16.51 -10.88
N GLU A 116 -0.49 -15.55 -10.37
CA GLU A 116 -0.27 -14.77 -9.13
C GLU A 116 -0.28 -15.63 -7.84
N TYR A 117 0.46 -16.73 -7.75
CA TYR A 117 0.45 -17.61 -6.56
C TYR A 117 1.77 -18.35 -6.31
N MET A 118 2.87 -18.02 -6.98
CA MET A 118 4.12 -18.77 -6.88
C MET A 118 5.01 -18.20 -5.76
N THR A 119 4.85 -18.71 -4.54
CA THR A 119 5.79 -18.48 -3.41
C THR A 119 7.02 -19.40 -3.46
N ASP A 120 7.02 -20.43 -4.32
CA ASP A 120 8.03 -21.50 -4.33
C ASP A 120 9.48 -21.02 -4.56
N ASP A 121 9.68 -20.02 -5.43
CA ASP A 121 11.01 -19.48 -5.72
C ASP A 121 11.32 -18.24 -4.85
N ALA A 122 10.34 -17.73 -4.10
CA ALA A 122 10.46 -16.50 -3.31
C ALA A 122 11.18 -16.75 -1.99
N GLY A 123 12.18 -15.95 -1.67
CA GLY A 123 13.05 -16.18 -0.54
C GLY A 123 13.46 -14.95 0.19
N ILE A 124 13.65 -15.16 1.49
CA ILE A 124 13.85 -14.11 2.47
C ILE A 124 15.05 -14.47 3.31
N VAL A 125 15.97 -13.52 3.43
CA VAL A 125 17.08 -13.56 4.36
C VAL A 125 16.78 -12.56 5.47
N ILE A 126 16.78 -13.03 6.71
CA ILE A 126 16.70 -12.14 7.87
C ILE A 126 18.10 -11.56 8.08
N THR A 127 18.25 -10.26 7.83
CA THR A 127 19.55 -9.58 7.91
C THR A 127 19.88 -9.15 9.33
N LYS A 128 18.84 -8.85 10.15
CA LYS A 128 19.00 -8.35 11.51
C LYS A 128 17.72 -8.52 12.33
N ARG A 129 17.84 -8.72 13.64
CA ARG A 129 16.74 -8.64 14.62
C ARG A 129 17.11 -7.65 15.71
N GLU A 130 16.23 -6.70 16.00
CA GLU A 130 16.37 -5.68 17.05
C GLU A 130 15.06 -5.51 17.80
N GLY A 131 14.99 -6.05 19.02
CA GLY A 131 13.75 -6.03 19.80
C GLY A 131 12.60 -6.69 19.02
N ASP A 132 11.51 -5.94 18.84
CA ASP A 132 10.29 -6.35 18.10
C ASP A 132 10.43 -6.20 16.58
N THR A 133 11.59 -5.76 16.09
CA THR A 133 11.83 -5.43 14.68
C THR A 133 12.73 -6.47 14.01
N ILE A 134 12.33 -6.90 12.81
CA ILE A 134 13.03 -7.85 11.94
C ILE A 134 13.35 -7.12 10.63
N HIS A 135 14.62 -7.00 10.31
CA HIS A 135 15.08 -6.53 9.00
C HIS A 135 15.30 -7.72 8.08
N PHE A 136 14.87 -7.58 6.83
CA PHE A 136 14.92 -8.67 5.86
C PHE A 136 15.26 -8.16 4.46
N ALA A 137 15.70 -9.11 3.64
CA ALA A 137 16.08 -8.92 2.26
C ALA A 137 15.50 -10.09 1.44
N CYS A 138 14.83 -9.81 0.33
CA CYS A 138 14.19 -10.82 -0.50
C CYS A 138 14.74 -10.81 -1.93
N ASN A 139 14.80 -12.01 -2.53
CA ASN A 139 15.14 -12.13 -3.94
C ASN A 139 13.98 -11.66 -4.84
N ASN A 140 14.29 -11.21 -6.05
CA ASN A 140 13.28 -10.92 -7.06
C ASN A 140 13.19 -12.04 -8.10
N ARG A 141 12.04 -12.15 -8.78
CA ARG A 141 11.82 -13.10 -9.88
C ARG A 141 12.62 -12.77 -11.15
N SER A 142 13.44 -11.72 -11.15
CA SER A 142 14.28 -11.37 -12.29
C SER A 142 15.16 -12.57 -12.71
N PRO A 143 15.16 -12.97 -14.00
CA PRO A 143 15.87 -14.16 -14.49
C PRO A 143 17.41 -14.04 -14.43
N ARG A 144 17.95 -12.91 -13.95
CA ARG A 144 19.39 -12.67 -13.90
C ARG A 144 20.04 -13.34 -12.70
N GLU A 145 19.49 -13.23 -11.49
CA GLU A 145 20.11 -13.78 -10.27
C GLU A 145 19.06 -14.09 -9.17
N GLN A 146 18.65 -15.35 -9.04
CA GLN A 146 17.68 -15.78 -7.99
C GLN A 146 18.19 -15.66 -6.54
N LEU A 147 19.48 -15.33 -6.36
CA LEU A 147 20.13 -15.10 -5.07
C LEU A 147 20.39 -13.60 -4.79
N ALA A 148 19.84 -12.69 -5.62
CA ALA A 148 19.95 -11.25 -5.41
C ALA A 148 18.95 -10.76 -4.36
N PHE A 149 19.24 -11.02 -3.07
CA PHE A 149 18.35 -10.65 -1.96
C PHE A 149 18.24 -9.13 -1.71
N GLU A 150 19.10 -8.32 -2.32
CA GLU A 150 19.04 -6.85 -2.20
C GLU A 150 17.98 -6.20 -3.10
N ASP A 151 17.27 -6.98 -3.92
CA ASP A 151 16.26 -6.45 -4.82
C ASP A 151 15.00 -5.98 -4.09
N VAL A 152 14.71 -6.57 -2.92
CA VAL A 152 13.67 -6.13 -2.01
C VAL A 152 14.25 -6.08 -0.61
N THR A 153 14.16 -4.95 0.07
CA THR A 153 14.61 -4.81 1.46
C THR A 153 13.46 -4.29 2.31
N GLY A 154 13.31 -4.79 3.53
CA GLY A 154 12.22 -4.35 4.37
C GLY A 154 12.45 -4.53 5.86
N MET A 155 11.47 -4.05 6.60
CA MET A 155 11.42 -4.04 8.04
C MET A 155 10.01 -4.43 8.51
N LEU A 156 9.93 -5.47 9.33
CA LEU A 156 8.71 -5.93 9.99
C LEU A 156 8.83 -5.66 11.49
N THR A 157 7.91 -4.90 12.06
CA THR A 157 7.83 -4.68 13.51
C THR A 157 6.52 -5.24 14.04
N VAL A 158 6.58 -6.09 15.06
CA VAL A 158 5.39 -6.70 15.69
C VAL A 158 5.40 -6.41 17.18
N THR A 159 4.64 -5.40 17.60
CA THR A 159 4.63 -4.94 18.99
C THR A 159 3.36 -5.36 19.69
N LYS A 160 3.49 -5.98 20.88
CA LYS A 160 2.33 -6.38 21.69
C LYS A 160 1.72 -5.17 22.39
N VAL A 161 0.42 -4.93 22.18
CA VAL A 161 -0.33 -3.86 22.84
C VAL A 161 -0.40 -4.11 24.35
N GLY A 162 -0.02 -3.11 25.15
CA GLY A 162 -0.02 -3.19 26.62
C GLY A 162 1.17 -3.94 27.22
N SER A 163 2.21 -4.23 26.44
CA SER A 163 3.53 -4.63 26.99
C SER A 163 4.27 -3.38 27.49
N ALA A 164 4.98 -3.49 28.62
CA ALA A 164 5.42 -2.38 29.47
C ALA A 164 6.55 -1.49 28.93
N GLU A 165 6.79 -1.45 27.62
CA GLU A 165 7.65 -0.45 26.98
C GLU A 165 6.86 0.22 25.85
N ASP A 166 6.03 1.19 26.22
CA ASP A 166 5.41 2.14 25.29
C ASP A 166 6.52 2.98 24.64
N HIS A 167 7.17 2.42 23.61
CA HIS A 167 7.80 3.23 22.59
C HIS A 167 6.66 3.91 21.82
N PHE A 168 6.40 5.16 22.19
CA PHE A 168 5.59 6.10 21.42
C PHE A 168 6.16 6.18 20.00
N ILE A 169 5.62 5.36 19.10
CA ILE A 169 5.71 5.57 17.66
C ILE A 169 4.65 6.64 17.37
N ALA A 170 5.09 7.80 16.87
CA ALA A 170 4.17 8.84 16.44
C ALA A 170 3.16 8.23 15.44
N PRO A 171 1.86 8.52 15.55
CA PRO A 171 0.89 8.02 14.59
C PRO A 171 1.30 8.49 13.19
N ALA A 172 1.37 7.56 12.24
CA ALA A 172 1.44 7.90 10.83
C ALA A 172 0.20 8.74 10.47
N GLU A 173 0.41 9.95 9.96
CA GLU A 173 -0.68 10.73 9.38
C GLU A 173 -1.18 10.00 8.12
N GLY A 174 -2.19 9.15 8.28
CA GLY A 174 -2.78 8.41 7.14
C GLY A 174 -3.60 7.18 7.51
N GLY A 175 -4.39 7.23 8.59
CA GLY A 175 -5.09 6.05 9.14
C GLY A 175 -6.55 5.86 8.71
N SER A 176 -7.06 6.63 7.74
CA SER A 176 -8.46 6.54 7.30
C SER A 176 -8.47 6.24 5.80
N PRO A 177 -9.05 5.13 5.34
CA PRO A 177 -9.26 4.95 3.90
C PRO A 177 -10.37 5.88 3.41
N ILE A 178 -11.23 6.37 4.30
CA ILE A 178 -12.10 7.50 3.98
C ILE A 178 -11.26 8.78 3.93
N GLN A 179 -11.08 9.32 2.73
CA GLN A 179 -10.30 10.53 2.44
C GLN A 179 -11.16 11.58 1.76
N GLN A 180 -10.81 12.86 1.94
CA GLN A 180 -11.51 13.98 1.33
C GLN A 180 -10.61 14.65 0.30
N TYR A 181 -11.11 14.70 -0.92
CA TYR A 181 -10.44 15.33 -2.05
C TYR A 181 -11.30 16.45 -2.61
N CYS A 182 -10.68 17.58 -2.89
CA CYS A 182 -11.31 18.71 -3.55
C CYS A 182 -10.74 18.84 -4.97
N PHE A 183 -11.63 18.66 -5.95
CA PHE A 183 -11.34 18.93 -7.36
C PHE A 183 -11.72 20.38 -7.67
N ILE A 184 -10.80 21.11 -8.29
CA ILE A 184 -10.96 22.54 -8.57
C ILE A 184 -10.66 22.78 -10.06
N ASP A 185 -11.65 23.29 -10.77
CA ASP A 185 -11.48 23.87 -12.09
C ASP A 185 -11.05 25.33 -11.95
N SER A 186 -9.81 25.62 -12.33
CA SER A 186 -9.24 26.97 -12.28
C SER A 186 -9.36 27.73 -13.61
N GLY A 187 -10.10 27.20 -14.59
CA GLY A 187 -10.26 27.83 -15.90
C GLY A 187 -8.92 28.01 -16.61
N ASP A 188 -8.61 29.22 -17.08
CA ASP A 188 -7.32 29.57 -17.70
C ASP A 188 -6.28 30.10 -16.69
N GLU A 189 -6.64 30.23 -15.42
CA GLU A 189 -5.76 30.78 -14.39
C GLU A 189 -4.80 29.71 -13.87
N VAL A 190 -3.60 30.14 -13.47
CA VAL A 190 -2.61 29.28 -12.81
C VAL A 190 -2.50 29.75 -11.35
N PRO A 191 -3.50 29.43 -10.50
CA PRO A 191 -3.52 29.88 -9.10
C PRO A 191 -2.34 29.29 -8.33
N GLU A 192 -1.90 30.00 -7.29
CA GLU A 192 -0.83 29.53 -6.42
C GLU A 192 -1.30 28.33 -5.56
N GLU A 193 -0.37 27.47 -5.13
CA GLU A 193 -0.70 26.30 -4.31
C GLU A 193 -1.50 26.69 -3.05
N LYS A 194 -1.10 27.77 -2.39
CA LYS A 194 -1.78 28.28 -1.21
C LYS A 194 -3.23 28.67 -1.51
N GLU A 195 -3.48 29.26 -2.67
CA GLU A 195 -4.82 29.66 -3.10
C GLU A 195 -5.71 28.45 -3.35
N LEU A 196 -5.19 27.41 -4.01
CA LEU A 196 -5.89 26.14 -4.21
C LEU A 196 -6.25 25.45 -2.88
N VAL A 197 -5.31 25.47 -1.92
CA VAL A 197 -5.53 24.93 -0.57
C VAL A 197 -6.55 25.76 0.21
N ASP A 198 -6.50 27.09 0.11
CA ASP A 198 -7.44 27.99 0.78
C ASP A 198 -8.87 27.80 0.20
N ILE A 199 -9.01 27.61 -1.12
CA ILE A 199 -10.29 27.26 -1.77
C ILE A 199 -10.81 25.92 -1.25
N ALA A 200 -9.98 24.87 -1.28
CA ALA A 200 -10.37 23.52 -0.86
C ALA A 200 -10.80 23.44 0.62
N THR A 201 -10.18 24.25 1.48
CA THR A 201 -10.44 24.23 2.93
C THR A 201 -11.57 25.16 3.36
N SER A 202 -11.94 26.15 2.54
CA SER A 202 -13.03 27.09 2.82
C SER A 202 -14.36 26.67 2.18
N LEU A 203 -14.38 25.63 1.35
CA LEU A 203 -15.57 25.14 0.65
C LEU A 203 -16.62 24.61 1.64
N SER A 204 -17.66 25.40 1.88
CA SER A 204 -18.76 25.05 2.78
C SER A 204 -20.12 25.26 2.12
N GLY A 205 -20.98 24.23 2.11
CA GLY A 205 -22.32 24.28 1.53
C GLY A 205 -22.45 23.50 0.22
N THR A 206 -23.68 23.40 -0.27
CA THR A 206 -24.04 22.67 -1.50
C THR A 206 -24.60 23.66 -2.52
N ALA A 207 -23.80 23.99 -3.53
CA ALA A 207 -24.25 24.63 -4.77
C ALA A 207 -24.10 23.65 -5.95
N SER A 208 -24.87 23.82 -7.01
CA SER A 208 -24.71 22.97 -8.20
C SER A 208 -23.46 23.42 -8.99
N PRO A 209 -22.48 22.52 -9.23
CA PRO A 209 -21.35 22.84 -10.09
C PRO A 209 -21.85 23.21 -11.49
N THR A 210 -21.22 24.23 -12.09
CA THR A 210 -21.52 24.68 -13.45
C THR A 210 -20.36 24.46 -14.41
N SER A 211 -19.14 24.18 -13.89
CA SER A 211 -18.01 23.71 -14.70
C SER A 211 -18.34 22.38 -15.36
N GLU A 212 -18.20 22.33 -16.69
CA GLU A 212 -18.40 21.12 -17.49
C GLU A 212 -17.43 19.99 -17.09
N ALA A 213 -16.18 20.34 -16.75
CA ALA A 213 -15.19 19.37 -16.29
C ALA A 213 -15.59 18.76 -14.93
N VAL A 214 -16.06 19.60 -14.00
CA VAL A 214 -16.52 19.12 -12.68
C VAL A 214 -17.81 18.31 -12.79
N THR A 215 -18.78 18.72 -13.60
CA THR A 215 -20.01 17.95 -13.79
C THR A 215 -19.74 16.61 -14.47
N THR A 216 -18.84 16.57 -15.47
CA THR A 216 -18.48 15.32 -16.16
C THR A 216 -17.70 14.37 -15.26
N LEU A 217 -16.84 14.89 -14.38
CA LEU A 217 -16.18 14.09 -13.34
C LEU A 217 -17.22 13.44 -12.43
N ILE A 218 -18.19 14.20 -11.92
CA ILE A 218 -19.25 13.67 -11.04
C ILE A 218 -20.05 12.55 -11.73
N ASP A 219 -20.42 12.74 -13.00
CA ASP A 219 -21.14 11.74 -13.78
C ASP A 219 -20.30 10.45 -14.00
N ARG A 220 -18.97 10.55 -14.09
CA ARG A 220 -18.08 9.39 -14.21
C ARG A 220 -17.83 8.66 -12.91
N LEU A 221 -17.85 9.40 -11.80
CA LEU A 221 -17.80 8.81 -10.47
C LEU A 221 -19.12 8.09 -10.15
N GLU A 222 -20.20 8.32 -10.89
CA GLU A 222 -21.50 7.66 -10.70
C GLU A 222 -21.36 6.12 -10.75
N GLY A 223 -21.57 5.47 -9.60
CA GLY A 223 -21.38 4.04 -9.41
C GLY A 223 -20.20 3.66 -8.51
N LEU A 224 -19.31 4.61 -8.19
CA LEU A 224 -18.24 4.46 -7.21
C LEU A 224 -18.71 4.80 -5.80
N ASN A 225 -17.99 4.32 -4.78
CA ASN A 225 -18.30 4.56 -3.38
C ASN A 225 -17.80 5.95 -2.93
N TYR A 226 -18.48 7.01 -3.37
CA TYR A 226 -18.16 8.40 -3.03
C TYR A 226 -19.37 9.16 -2.48
N THR A 227 -19.11 10.18 -1.65
CA THR A 227 -20.11 11.11 -1.15
C THR A 227 -19.65 12.55 -1.42
N ILE A 228 -20.51 13.36 -2.04
CA ILE A 228 -20.25 14.79 -2.20
C ILE A 228 -20.47 15.48 -0.84
N ILE A 229 -19.42 16.13 -0.32
CA ILE A 229 -19.45 16.83 0.98
C ILE A 229 -19.80 18.30 0.81
N SER A 230 -19.24 18.93 -0.22
CA SER A 230 -19.52 20.31 -0.56
C SER A 230 -19.21 20.57 -2.02
N SER A 231 -19.86 21.59 -2.59
CA SER A 231 -19.73 21.94 -3.99
C SER A 231 -19.97 23.42 -4.22
N ALA A 232 -19.23 23.97 -5.18
CA ALA A 232 -19.35 25.32 -5.71
C ALA A 232 -19.35 25.27 -7.24
N ASP A 233 -19.51 26.43 -7.88
CA ASP A 233 -19.63 26.55 -9.33
C ASP A 233 -18.49 25.84 -10.09
N ASN A 234 -17.26 25.90 -9.57
CA ASN A 234 -16.04 25.36 -10.19
C ASN A 234 -15.26 24.37 -9.31
N ALA A 235 -15.84 23.90 -8.20
CA ALA A 235 -15.15 22.99 -7.30
C ALA A 235 -16.11 22.00 -6.66
N VAL A 236 -15.62 20.79 -6.40
CA VAL A 236 -16.35 19.76 -5.66
C VAL A 236 -15.43 19.08 -4.67
N THR A 237 -15.86 19.00 -3.41
CA THR A 237 -15.22 18.15 -2.41
C THR A 237 -16.00 16.86 -2.29
N ILE A 238 -15.31 15.76 -2.54
CA ILE A 238 -15.83 14.42 -2.35
C ILE A 238 -15.12 13.75 -1.19
N GLU A 239 -15.84 12.90 -0.49
CA GLU A 239 -15.32 11.92 0.43
C GLU A 239 -15.41 10.55 -0.25
N VAL A 240 -14.29 9.83 -0.28
CA VAL A 240 -14.15 8.56 -0.97
C VAL A 240 -13.46 7.57 -0.04
N ASP A 241 -13.87 6.31 -0.13
CA ASP A 241 -13.15 5.21 0.47
C ASP A 241 -12.03 4.76 -0.49
N ILE A 242 -10.77 5.04 -0.16
CA ILE A 242 -9.61 4.66 -0.97
C ILE A 242 -9.17 3.20 -0.76
N SER A 243 -9.93 2.40 0.01
CA SER A 243 -9.70 0.96 0.11
C SER A 243 -10.18 0.20 -1.13
N ASP A 244 -11.06 0.81 -1.93
CA ASP A 244 -11.51 0.31 -3.22
C ASP A 244 -10.49 0.68 -4.32
N GLU A 245 -10.15 -0.31 -5.17
CA GLU A 245 -9.18 -0.19 -6.25
C GLU A 245 -9.61 0.90 -7.27
N ASP A 246 -10.93 1.07 -7.45
CA ASP A 246 -11.52 2.02 -8.39
C ASP A 246 -11.51 3.48 -7.87
N THR A 247 -11.27 3.70 -6.57
CA THR A 247 -11.27 5.03 -5.92
C THR A 247 -9.97 5.37 -5.18
N THR A 248 -8.84 4.75 -5.57
CA THR A 248 -7.52 5.03 -5.01
C THR A 248 -7.07 6.49 -5.21
N GLU A 249 -6.13 6.98 -4.38
CA GLU A 249 -5.54 8.33 -4.55
C GLU A 249 -4.90 8.50 -5.95
N PHE A 250 -4.35 7.42 -6.51
CA PHE A 250 -3.84 7.41 -7.88
C PHE A 250 -4.96 7.61 -8.91
N ALA A 251 -6.07 6.87 -8.80
CA ALA A 251 -7.23 7.03 -9.67
C ALA A 251 -7.79 8.47 -9.61
N MET A 252 -7.83 9.06 -8.41
CA MET A 252 -8.26 10.46 -8.23
C MET A 252 -7.29 11.45 -8.90
N VAL A 253 -5.98 11.25 -8.78
CA VAL A 253 -4.97 12.08 -9.46
C VAL A 253 -5.06 11.91 -10.99
N ASP A 254 -5.29 10.70 -11.48
CA ASP A 254 -5.40 10.41 -12.91
C ASP A 254 -6.66 11.05 -13.52
N GLU A 255 -7.82 10.89 -12.88
CA GLU A 255 -9.05 11.58 -13.29
C GLU A 255 -8.88 13.11 -13.22
N ALA A 256 -8.24 13.66 -12.18
CA ALA A 256 -7.96 15.10 -12.12
C ALA A 256 -7.10 15.56 -13.31
N ARG A 257 -6.11 14.78 -13.73
CA ARG A 257 -5.27 15.10 -14.90
C ARG A 257 -6.04 14.99 -16.21
N LEU A 258 -6.85 13.95 -16.38
CA LEU A 258 -7.66 13.72 -17.57
C LEU A 258 -8.58 14.92 -17.85
N TRP A 259 -9.13 15.51 -16.80
CA TRP A 259 -10.02 16.67 -16.86
C TRP A 259 -9.33 18.01 -16.67
N ASN A 260 -7.99 18.02 -16.59
CA ASN A 260 -7.18 19.22 -16.36
C ASN A 260 -7.63 20.04 -15.11
N LEU A 261 -8.01 19.32 -14.05
CA LEU A 261 -8.42 19.84 -12.75
C LEU A 261 -7.26 19.84 -11.75
N ASN A 262 -7.30 20.76 -10.79
CA ASN A 262 -6.44 20.74 -9.61
C ASN A 262 -7.04 19.82 -8.56
N LEU A 263 -6.20 19.07 -7.84
CA LEU A 263 -6.62 18.12 -6.80
C LEU A 263 -5.93 18.44 -5.48
N VAL A 264 -6.72 18.72 -4.44
CA VAL A 264 -6.22 18.96 -3.08
C VAL A 264 -6.77 17.90 -2.13
N LYS A 265 -5.89 17.30 -1.32
CA LYS A 265 -6.27 16.48 -0.18
C LYS A 265 -6.64 17.39 0.98
N VAL A 266 -7.93 17.46 1.31
CA VAL A 266 -8.49 18.49 2.20
C VAL A 266 -7.97 18.37 3.63
N ARG A 267 -7.91 17.14 4.16
CA ARG A 267 -7.50 16.90 5.56
C ARG A 267 -6.04 17.26 5.82
N THR A 268 -5.13 16.89 4.91
CA THR A 268 -3.70 17.19 5.02
C THR A 268 -3.31 18.52 4.39
N ARG A 269 -4.27 19.19 3.73
CA ARG A 269 -4.08 20.47 3.02
C ARG A 269 -2.96 20.39 1.98
N SER A 270 -2.84 19.24 1.33
CA SER A 270 -1.76 18.93 0.39
C SER A 270 -2.28 19.00 -1.04
N LEU A 271 -1.60 19.74 -1.91
CA LEU A 271 -1.87 19.72 -3.34
C LEU A 271 -1.29 18.43 -3.93
N LEU A 272 -2.13 17.61 -4.56
CA LEU A 272 -1.74 16.32 -5.15
C LEU A 272 -1.56 16.41 -6.67
N ASN A 273 -2.35 17.26 -7.32
CA ASN A 273 -2.23 17.53 -8.74
C ASN A 273 -2.41 19.03 -9.02
N ARG A 274 -1.52 19.59 -9.84
CA ARG A 274 -1.66 20.96 -10.35
C ARG A 274 -1.91 20.91 -11.85
N SER A 275 -3.03 21.45 -12.29
CA SER A 275 -3.30 21.61 -13.72
C SER A 275 -2.38 22.67 -14.32
N THR A 276 -1.91 22.45 -15.54
CA THR A 276 -0.99 23.39 -16.21
C THR A 276 -1.67 24.37 -17.15
N ASN A 277 -2.98 24.22 -17.41
CA ASN A 277 -3.79 25.08 -18.31
C ASN A 277 -3.04 25.55 -19.57
N ARG A 278 -2.18 24.69 -20.11
CA ARG A 278 -1.41 25.01 -21.31
C ARG A 278 -2.20 24.43 -22.45
N ALA A 279 -2.85 25.29 -23.22
CA ALA A 279 -3.25 24.95 -24.57
C ALA A 279 -2.01 24.43 -25.29
N GLU A 280 -2.04 23.16 -25.69
CA GLU A 280 -1.05 22.62 -26.62
C GLU A 280 -1.09 23.51 -27.87
N SER A 281 0.03 24.20 -28.14
CA SER A 281 0.25 24.94 -29.39
C SER A 281 0.88 24.04 -30.44
#